data_AF-A0A6A5UZX1-F1
#
_entry.id   AF-A0A6A5UZX1-F1
#
_cell.length_a   1.000
_cell.length_b   1.000
_cell.length_c   1.000
_cell.angle_alpha   90.00
_cell.angle_beta   90.00
_cell.angle_gamma   90.00
#
_symmetry.space_group_name_H-M   'P 1'
#
loop_
_entity.id
_entity.type
_entity.pdbx_description
1 polymer ?
#
loop_
_entity_poly.entity_id
_entity_poly.type
_entity_poly.pdbx_seq_one_letter_code
_entity_poly.pdbx_strand_id
1 'polypeptide(L)'
;ALRNKIKFYKIEPAHIYNIDKKGFIIRAIRTIHNVDSLLLSRSAHTDKVSKANRAWITLLACICANGSALPPSLIYEAVNKGIQLS
;
A
#
# COMPACT_ATOMS: atom_id res chain seq x y z
N ALA A 1 24.98 14.12 -18.46
CA ALA A 1 23.77 14.63 -19.13
C ALA A 1 22.78 15.30 -18.17
N LEU A 2 22.25 14.60 -17.15
CA LEU A 2 21.20 15.14 -16.25
C LEU A 2 21.66 16.32 -15.37
N ARG A 3 22.84 16.21 -14.72
CA ARG A 3 23.39 17.29 -13.88
C ARG A 3 23.55 18.62 -14.64
N ASN A 4 23.90 18.55 -15.93
CA ASN A 4 24.02 19.73 -16.79
C ASN A 4 22.64 20.38 -17.04
N LYS A 5 21.58 19.57 -17.21
CA LYS A 5 20.20 20.08 -17.36
C LYS A 5 19.71 20.74 -16.06
N ILE A 6 19.94 20.10 -14.91
CA ILE A 6 19.60 20.67 -13.60
C ILE A 6 20.26 22.04 -13.42
N LYS A 7 21.56 22.14 -13.75
CA LYS A 7 22.30 23.41 -13.69
C LYS A 7 21.78 24.45 -14.69
N PHE A 8 21.52 24.05 -15.93
CA PHE A 8 21.03 24.94 -16.99
C PHE A 8 19.67 25.55 -16.65
N TYR A 9 18.73 24.73 -16.16
CA TYR A 9 17.39 25.17 -15.76
C TYR A 9 17.32 25.70 -14.32
N LYS A 10 18.45 25.76 -13.61
CA LYS A 10 18.52 26.21 -12.21
C LYS A 10 17.50 25.51 -11.31
N ILE A 11 17.32 24.20 -11.49
CA ILE A 11 16.38 23.41 -10.69
C ILE A 11 16.94 23.30 -9.27
N GLU A 12 16.22 23.89 -8.32
CA GLU A 12 16.60 23.86 -6.91
C GLU A 12 16.30 22.48 -6.27
N PRO A 13 17.04 22.08 -5.23
CA PRO A 13 16.77 20.84 -4.50
C PRO A 13 15.32 20.72 -3.99
N ALA A 14 14.68 21.85 -3.66
CA ALA A 14 13.27 21.92 -3.24
C ALA A 14 12.27 21.49 -4.32
N HIS A 15 12.71 21.37 -5.57
CA HIS A 15 11.89 20.96 -6.72
C HIS A 15 12.24 19.57 -7.25
N ILE A 16 13.12 18.84 -6.55
CA ILE A 16 13.55 17.48 -6.92
C ILE A 16 12.97 16.51 -5.91
N TYR A 17 12.16 15.56 -6.39
CA TYR A 17 11.46 14.60 -5.56
C TYR A 17 11.75 13.18 -6.02
N ASN A 18 12.08 12.30 -5.08
CA ASN A 18 12.05 10.87 -5.28
C ASN A 18 10.73 10.32 -4.76
N ILE A 19 9.97 9.63 -5.61
CA ILE A 19 8.67 9.05 -5.28
C ILE A 19 8.80 7.53 -5.43
N ASP A 20 8.35 6.80 -4.43
CA ASP A 20 8.30 5.33 -4.48
C ASP A 20 6.97 4.79 -3.98
N LYS A 21 6.64 3.56 -4.41
CA LYS A 21 5.40 2.86 -4.07
C LYS A 21 5.70 1.60 -3.27
N LYS A 22 5.02 1.44 -2.14
CA LYS A 22 5.07 0.20 -1.36
C LYS A 22 3.69 -0.43 -1.22
N GLY A 23 3.52 -1.62 -1.78
CA GLY A 23 2.29 -2.41 -1.63
C GLY A 23 2.24 -3.18 -0.31
N PHE A 24 1.08 -3.18 0.34
CA PHE A 24 0.75 -3.93 1.54
C PHE A 24 -0.51 -4.77 1.31
N ILE A 25 -0.53 -5.98 1.87
CA ILE A 25 -1.71 -6.85 1.85
C ILE A 25 -2.42 -6.68 3.19
N ILE A 26 -3.66 -6.23 3.16
CA ILE A 26 -4.58 -6.32 4.30
C ILE A 26 -5.36 -7.62 4.15
N ARG A 27 -5.08 -8.58 5.04
CA ARG A 27 -5.92 -9.76 5.19
C ARG A 27 -7.00 -9.43 6.23
N ALA A 28 -8.28 -9.54 5.86
CA ALA A 28 -9.33 -9.55 6.87
C ALA A 28 -9.24 -10.89 7.62
N ILE A 29 -8.49 -10.90 8.71
CA ILE A 29 -8.43 -12.02 9.64
C ILE A 29 -9.74 -11.99 10.43
N ARG A 30 -10.78 -12.68 9.94
CA ARG A 30 -11.94 -13.08 10.77
C ARG A 30 -11.53 -14.22 11.72
N THR A 31 -10.42 -14.08 12.44
CA THR A 31 -10.20 -14.92 13.61
C THR A 31 -10.95 -14.24 14.73
N ILE A 32 -12.25 -14.54 14.80
CA ILE A 32 -12.94 -14.45 16.08
C ILE A 32 -12.26 -15.51 16.93
N HIS A 33 -11.37 -15.12 17.84
CA HIS A 33 -10.88 -16.00 18.90
C HIS A 33 -12.04 -16.26 19.87
N ASN A 34 -13.10 -16.92 19.40
CA ASN A 34 -14.03 -17.56 20.32
C ASN A 34 -13.32 -18.82 20.79
N VAL A 35 -13.07 -18.89 22.09
CA VAL A 35 -12.40 -20.02 22.77
C VAL A 35 -13.21 -21.33 22.68
N ASP A 36 -14.32 -21.35 21.93
CA ASP A 36 -15.28 -22.47 21.88
C ASP A 36 -15.26 -23.31 20.59
N SER A 37 -14.27 -23.14 19.70
CA SER A 37 -14.23 -23.90 18.43
C SER A 37 -13.67 -25.33 18.52
N LEU A 38 -13.48 -25.90 19.71
CA LEU A 38 -12.94 -27.25 19.88
C LEU A 38 -13.88 -28.35 19.32
N LEU A 39 -15.17 -28.05 19.11
CA LEU A 39 -16.17 -29.05 18.70
C LEU A 39 -16.40 -29.17 17.18
N LEU A 40 -15.83 -28.28 16.36
CA LEU A 40 -16.08 -28.26 14.90
C LEU A 40 -14.96 -28.87 14.06
N SER A 41 -13.87 -29.34 14.67
CA SER A 41 -12.68 -29.84 13.96
C SER A 41 -12.77 -31.29 13.47
N ARG A 42 -13.97 -31.90 13.48
CA ARG A 42 -14.15 -33.32 13.14
C ARG A 42 -14.84 -33.61 11.80
N SER A 43 -15.02 -32.61 10.95
CA SER A 43 -15.51 -32.84 9.59
C SER A 43 -14.60 -32.15 8.59
N ALA A 44 -14.06 -32.97 7.70
CA ALA A 44 -13.18 -32.58 6.62
C ALA A 44 -13.76 -31.40 5.82
N HIS A 45 -13.02 -30.30 5.79
CA HIS A 45 -13.13 -29.39 4.67
C HIS A 45 -11.74 -28.98 4.21
N THR A 46 -11.45 -29.41 2.99
CA THR A 46 -10.25 -29.15 2.22
C THR A 46 -9.92 -27.67 2.22
N ASP A 47 -8.63 -27.39 2.41
CA ASP A 47 -8.01 -26.09 2.29
C ASP A 47 -8.34 -25.41 0.95
N LYS A 48 -9.44 -24.66 0.94
CA LYS A 48 -9.64 -23.57 0.00
C LYS A 48 -9.55 -22.31 0.83
N VAL A 49 -8.31 -21.82 1.04
CA VAL A 49 -8.08 -20.44 1.46
C VAL A 49 -8.69 -19.57 0.37
N SER A 50 -9.96 -19.23 0.56
CA SER A 50 -10.71 -18.43 -0.40
C SER A 50 -9.91 -17.14 -0.60
N LYS A 51 -9.73 -16.74 -1.87
CA LYS A 51 -9.23 -15.40 -2.25
C LYS A 51 -10.10 -14.26 -1.69
N ALA A 52 -11.12 -14.56 -0.89
CA ALA A 52 -12.28 -13.75 -0.63
C ALA A 52 -12.06 -12.59 0.36
N ASN A 53 -10.85 -12.32 0.87
CA ASN A 53 -10.66 -11.28 1.89
C ASN A 53 -9.23 -10.70 1.95
N ARG A 54 -8.55 -10.59 0.80
CA ARG A 54 -7.26 -9.89 0.71
C ARG A 54 -7.43 -8.61 -0.09
N ALA A 55 -7.41 -7.47 0.60
CA ALA A 55 -7.35 -6.14 -0.01
C ALA A 55 -5.88 -5.71 -0.15
N TRP A 56 -5.55 -5.04 -1.24
CA TRP A 56 -4.24 -4.41 -1.45
C TRP A 56 -4.35 -2.91 -1.20
N ILE A 57 -3.45 -2.37 -0.39
CA ILE A 57 -3.26 -0.93 -0.25
C ILE A 57 -1.82 -0.61 -0.63
N THR A 58 -1.62 0.45 -1.41
CA THR A 58 -0.29 0.91 -1.81
C THR A 58 -0.01 2.28 -1.20
N LEU A 59 1.06 2.38 -0.43
CA LEU A 59 1.60 3.64 0.07
C LEU A 59 2.38 4.33 -1.05
N LEU A 60 2.05 5.59 -1.31
CA LEU A 60 2.83 6.50 -2.14
C LEU A 60 3.60 7.43 -1.20
N ALA A 61 4.92 7.27 -1.15
CA ALA A 61 5.80 8.08 -0.32
C ALA A 61 6.74 8.92 -1.18
N CYS A 62 7.07 10.11 -0.70
CA CYS A 62 7.88 11.06 -1.46
C CYS A 62 8.85 11.80 -0.55
N ILE A 63 10.12 11.86 -0.96
CA ILE A 63 11.16 12.65 -0.30
C ILE A 63 11.76 13.67 -1.27
N CYS A 64 11.87 14.90 -0.83
CA CYS A 64 12.51 15.99 -1.54
C CYS A 64 14.03 15.93 -1.35
N ALA A 65 14.78 16.39 -2.35
CA ALA A 65 16.24 16.43 -2.25
C ALA A 65 16.75 17.41 -1.17
N ASN A 66 15.90 18.31 -0.67
CA ASN A 66 16.20 19.16 0.49
C ASN A 66 15.96 18.46 1.85
N GLY A 67 15.50 17.20 1.86
CA GLY A 67 15.23 16.41 3.05
C GLY A 67 13.80 16.49 3.59
N SER A 68 12.95 17.39 3.08
CA SER A 68 11.52 17.41 3.42
C SER A 68 10.77 16.25 2.74
N ALA A 69 9.64 15.83 3.31
CA ALA A 69 8.78 14.81 2.73
C ALA A 69 7.39 15.37 2.46
N LEU A 70 6.77 14.96 1.34
CA LEU A 70 5.34 15.24 1.14
C LEU A 70 4.52 14.31 2.05
N PRO A 71 3.31 14.72 2.47
CA PRO A 71 2.41 13.83 3.17
C PRO A 71 2.21 12.53 2.36
N PRO A 72 2.35 11.36 2.98
CA PRO A 72 2.12 10.10 2.28
C PRO A 72 0.65 9.99 1.85
N SER A 73 0.41 9.31 0.74
CA SER A 73 -0.94 9.01 0.26
C SER A 73 -1.16 7.52 0.12
N LEU A 74 -2.41 7.08 0.25
CA LEU A 74 -2.81 5.69 0.08
C LEU A 74 -3.58 5.52 -1.23
N ILE A 75 -3.19 4.51 -2.00
CA ILE A 75 -3.91 4.05 -3.18
C ILE A 75 -4.59 2.74 -2.84
N TYR A 76 -5.91 2.69 -2.98
CA TYR A 76 -6.72 1.50 -2.73
C TYR A 76 -7.88 1.36 -3.73
N GLU A 77 -8.47 0.18 -3.79
CA GLU A 77 -9.62 -0.10 -4.64
C GLU A 77 -10.84 0.69 -4.18
N ALA A 78 -11.44 1.46 -5.08
CA ALA A 78 -12.65 2.22 -4.81
C ALA A 78 -13.88 1.31 -4.83
N VAL A 79 -14.96 1.73 -4.15
CA VAL A 79 -16.24 0.99 -4.09
C VAL A 79 -16.84 0.73 -5.48
N ASN A 80 -16.58 1.63 -6.43
CA ASN A 80 -17.02 1.51 -7.83
C ASN A 80 -16.02 0.76 -8.74
N LYS A 81 -15.06 0.01 -8.17
CA LYS A 81 -13.94 -0.65 -8.88
C LYS A 81 -12.97 0.32 -9.59
N GLY A 82 -13.01 1.60 -9.26
CA GLY A 82 -12.01 2.60 -9.65
C GLY A 82 -10.79 2.60 -8.72
N ILE A 83 -9.87 3.54 -8.95
CA ILE A 83 -8.74 3.82 -8.05
C ILE A 83 -9.11 5.00 -7.15
N GLN A 84 -8.91 4.88 -5.84
CA GLN A 84 -9.08 5.99 -4.90
C GLN A 84 -7.73 6.39 -4.28
N LEU A 85 -7.57 7.70 -4.02
CA LEU A 85 -6.44 8.30 -3.33
C LEU A 85 -6.95 8.98 -2.05
N SER A 86 -6.24 8.80 -0.95
CA SER A 86 -6.44 9.51 0.33
C SER A 86 -5.13 9.98 0.90
#